data_AF-A0A8S9BUM6-F1
#
_entry.id   AF-A0A8S9BUM6-F1
#
_cell.length_a   1.000
_cell.length_b   1.000
_cell.length_c   1.000
_cell.angle_alpha   90.00
_cell.angle_beta   90.00
_cell.angle_gamma   90.00
#
_symmetry.space_group_name_H-M   'P 1'
#
loop_
_entity.id
_entity.type
_entity.pdbx_description
1 polymer ?
#
loop_
_entity_poly.entity_id
_entity_poly.type
_entity_poly.pdbx_seq_one_letter_code
_entity_poly.pdbx_strand_id
1 'polypeptide(L)'
;MPSLLTHKDLETLAHELGHAVHGFVRGDTRDVPRDFIEIPSILAENWVHDPRILQKLSSHYTYENEAYLQAWKSSNLDKATPPKKAAASIFDAIAFNHHPGNQILHYQNLLWQSKFDLMVHSYSEEELKTADLGVDCRKILSEWTGIFGAADAKLGSGKNNTYLRWTILNGYQTSTYCYALAMVYTVDIFNKFFPRDLLNRKQGLRFRKIVLEHRDYFKSNIARDEFKKNPIRRFKLFIELWMQGRSESTMDALEKFMAKKLSDKAFIKSLNASMRKAPKSRNKGFWTRVRDRLGM
;
A
#
# COMPACT_ATOMS: atom_id res chain seq x y z
N MET A 1 -10.02 -1.19 -34.50
CA MET A 1 -8.72 -1.15 -33.81
C MET A 1 -8.82 -1.90 -32.50
N PRO A 2 -7.81 -2.70 -32.10
CA PRO A 2 -7.77 -3.33 -30.78
C PRO A 2 -7.54 -2.30 -29.67
N SER A 3 -7.97 -2.62 -28.45
CA SER A 3 -7.55 -1.89 -27.25
C SER A 3 -6.17 -2.42 -26.82
N LEU A 4 -5.17 -1.55 -26.86
CA LEU A 4 -3.80 -1.87 -26.45
C LEU A 4 -3.55 -1.24 -25.08
N LEU A 5 -3.08 -2.03 -24.13
CA LEU A 5 -2.76 -1.56 -22.79
C LEU A 5 -1.31 -1.07 -22.74
N THR A 6 -1.10 0.09 -22.12
CA THR A 6 0.25 0.46 -21.67
C THR A 6 0.65 -0.44 -20.50
N HIS A 7 1.96 -0.50 -20.20
CA HIS A 7 2.41 -1.22 -18.99
C HIS A 7 1.80 -0.63 -17.72
N LYS A 8 1.57 0.70 -17.68
CA LYS A 8 0.92 1.34 -16.54
C LYS A 8 -0.55 0.92 -16.38
N ASP A 9 -1.27 0.70 -17.48
CA ASP A 9 -2.64 0.18 -17.43
C ASP A 9 -2.66 -1.26 -16.90
N LEU A 10 -1.68 -2.09 -17.28
CA LEU A 10 -1.53 -3.45 -16.78
C LEU A 10 -1.19 -3.49 -15.28
N GLU A 11 -0.29 -2.62 -14.82
CA GLU A 11 0.04 -2.44 -13.40
C GLU A 11 -1.20 -2.03 -12.60
N THR A 12 -1.97 -1.05 -13.10
CA THR A 12 -3.23 -0.62 -12.48
C THR A 12 -4.24 -1.75 -12.45
N LEU A 13 -4.37 -2.53 -13.53
CA LEU A 13 -5.25 -3.70 -13.55
C LEU A 13 -4.83 -4.75 -12.52
N ALA A 14 -3.53 -4.99 -12.36
CA ALA A 14 -3.01 -5.92 -11.36
C ALA A 14 -3.31 -5.43 -9.93
N HIS A 15 -3.15 -4.13 -9.67
CA HIS A 15 -3.50 -3.48 -8.41
C HIS A 15 -4.97 -3.73 -8.03
N GLU A 16 -5.89 -3.38 -8.93
CA GLU A 16 -7.32 -3.56 -8.72
C GLU A 16 -7.72 -5.04 -8.61
N LEU A 17 -7.06 -5.92 -9.37
CA LEU A 17 -7.25 -7.37 -9.25
C LEU A 17 -6.85 -7.86 -7.86
N GLY A 18 -5.78 -7.33 -7.26
CA GLY A 18 -5.38 -7.66 -5.90
C GLY A 18 -6.46 -7.31 -4.87
N HIS A 19 -7.07 -6.13 -4.99
CA HIS A 19 -8.23 -5.75 -4.19
C HIS A 19 -9.45 -6.65 -4.45
N ALA A 20 -9.75 -6.95 -5.72
CA ALA A 20 -10.86 -7.81 -6.09
C ALA A 20 -10.70 -9.22 -5.51
N VAL A 21 -9.50 -9.82 -5.62
CA VAL A 21 -9.21 -11.13 -5.02
C VAL A 21 -9.37 -11.09 -3.51
N HIS A 22 -8.84 -10.07 -2.84
CA HIS A 22 -9.03 -9.90 -1.40
C HIS A 22 -10.52 -9.79 -1.03
N GLY A 23 -11.29 -9.00 -1.78
CA GLY A 23 -12.73 -8.87 -1.64
C GLY A 23 -13.47 -10.19 -1.83
N PHE A 24 -13.15 -10.97 -2.86
CA PHE A 24 -13.79 -12.25 -3.15
C PHE A 24 -13.52 -13.32 -2.08
N VAL A 25 -12.29 -13.43 -1.61
CA VAL A 25 -11.94 -14.47 -0.61
C VAL A 25 -12.35 -14.07 0.80
N ARG A 26 -12.27 -12.79 1.14
CA ARG A 26 -12.66 -12.30 2.46
C ARG A 26 -14.17 -12.13 2.56
N GLY A 27 -14.83 -11.60 1.53
CA GLY A 27 -16.26 -11.29 1.45
C GLY A 27 -16.65 -9.89 1.93
N ASP A 28 -15.91 -9.29 2.86
CA ASP A 28 -16.07 -7.88 3.27
C ASP A 28 -14.70 -7.35 3.72
N THR A 29 -14.30 -6.20 3.18
CA THR A 29 -13.01 -5.54 3.46
C THR A 29 -13.15 -4.24 4.25
N ARG A 30 -14.36 -3.84 4.66
CA ARG A 30 -14.59 -2.56 5.36
C ARG A 30 -13.92 -2.47 6.73
N ASP A 31 -13.66 -3.61 7.36
CA ASP A 31 -13.00 -3.72 8.66
C ASP A 31 -11.47 -3.93 8.56
N VAL A 32 -10.94 -4.01 7.33
CA VAL A 32 -9.51 -4.13 7.08
C VAL A 32 -8.80 -2.81 7.45
N PRO A 33 -7.72 -2.86 8.25
CA PRO A 33 -6.94 -1.67 8.57
C PRO A 33 -6.38 -0.95 7.34
N ARG A 34 -6.35 0.39 7.38
CA ARG A 34 -5.82 1.21 6.26
C ARG A 34 -4.36 0.91 5.94
N ASP A 35 -3.55 0.63 6.97
CA ASP A 35 -2.15 0.24 6.86
C ASP A 35 -1.92 -1.18 6.31
N PHE A 36 -3.01 -1.93 6.09
CA PHE A 36 -2.98 -3.25 5.47
C PHE A 36 -3.63 -3.28 4.08
N ILE A 37 -4.64 -2.44 3.80
CA ILE A 37 -5.54 -2.60 2.64
C ILE A 37 -4.79 -2.62 1.29
N GLU A 38 -3.65 -1.93 1.19
CA GLU A 38 -2.80 -1.84 0.00
C GLU A 38 -1.83 -3.01 -0.17
N ILE A 39 -1.63 -3.84 0.84
CA ILE A 39 -0.67 -4.95 0.77
C ILE A 39 -1.08 -5.96 -0.33
N PRO A 40 -2.34 -6.41 -0.44
CA PRO A 40 -2.73 -7.33 -1.51
C PRO A 40 -2.64 -6.74 -2.93
N SER A 41 -2.96 -5.47 -3.11
CA SER A 41 -2.94 -4.78 -4.40
C SER A 41 -1.51 -4.56 -4.89
N ILE A 42 -0.64 -3.97 -4.06
CA ILE A 42 0.78 -3.78 -4.39
C ILE A 42 1.52 -5.12 -4.52
N LEU A 43 1.12 -6.14 -3.75
CA LEU A 43 1.70 -7.47 -3.92
C LEU A 43 1.42 -7.97 -5.35
N ALA A 44 0.19 -7.85 -5.85
CA ALA A 44 -0.18 -8.27 -7.19
C ALA A 44 0.60 -7.55 -8.30
N GLU A 45 0.93 -6.27 -8.13
CA GLU A 45 1.76 -5.50 -9.08
C GLU A 45 3.12 -6.18 -9.33
N ASN A 46 3.74 -6.79 -8.31
CA ASN A 46 5.07 -7.41 -8.44
C ASN A 46 5.12 -8.49 -9.54
N TRP A 47 4.01 -9.18 -9.85
CA TRP A 47 3.98 -10.15 -10.94
C TRP A 47 4.15 -9.50 -12.31
N VAL A 48 3.58 -8.32 -12.54
CA VAL A 48 3.64 -7.64 -13.84
C VAL A 48 4.90 -6.80 -14.02
N HIS A 49 5.86 -6.91 -13.11
CA HIS A 49 7.22 -6.41 -13.27
C HIS A 49 8.25 -7.51 -13.59
N ASP A 50 7.87 -8.79 -13.52
CA ASP A 50 8.75 -9.90 -13.88
C ASP A 50 8.67 -10.22 -15.39
N PRO A 51 9.79 -10.18 -16.14
CA PRO A 51 9.82 -10.48 -17.57
C PRO A 51 9.19 -11.82 -17.95
N ARG A 52 9.29 -12.84 -17.09
CA ARG A 52 8.74 -14.18 -17.34
C ARG A 52 7.20 -14.18 -17.32
N ILE A 53 6.59 -13.31 -16.52
CA ILE A 53 5.13 -13.15 -16.47
C ILE A 53 4.68 -12.27 -17.63
N LEU A 54 5.37 -11.17 -17.89
CA LEU A 54 5.06 -10.28 -19.01
C LEU A 54 5.11 -11.00 -20.37
N GLN A 55 6.07 -11.90 -20.57
CA GLN A 55 6.10 -12.76 -21.76
C GLN A 55 4.88 -13.70 -21.86
N LYS A 56 4.39 -14.22 -20.73
CA LYS A 56 3.18 -15.07 -20.70
C LYS A 56 1.93 -14.25 -21.02
N LEU A 57 1.82 -13.04 -20.48
CA LEU A 57 0.67 -12.16 -20.66
C LEU A 57 0.64 -11.45 -22.03
N SER A 58 1.79 -11.24 -22.68
CA SER A 58 1.85 -10.51 -23.95
C SER A 58 1.55 -11.38 -25.17
N SER A 59 0.90 -10.79 -26.17
CA SER A 59 0.69 -11.37 -27.50
C SER A 59 0.66 -10.23 -28.51
N HIS A 60 1.32 -10.37 -29.66
CA HIS A 60 1.22 -9.35 -30.69
C HIS A 60 -0.22 -9.32 -31.24
N TYR A 61 -0.83 -8.14 -31.29
CA TYR A 61 -2.28 -7.99 -31.54
C TYR A 61 -2.76 -8.58 -32.88
N THR A 62 -1.85 -8.72 -33.86
CA THR A 62 -2.14 -9.35 -35.16
C THR A 62 -2.54 -10.81 -35.05
N TYR A 63 -2.23 -11.48 -33.94
CA TYR A 63 -2.61 -12.88 -33.71
C TYR A 63 -3.97 -13.04 -33.02
N GLU A 64 -4.63 -11.95 -32.63
CA GLU A 64 -5.93 -11.98 -31.95
C GLU A 64 -7.10 -11.98 -32.95
N ASN A 65 -6.91 -11.42 -34.14
CA ASN A 65 -7.94 -11.37 -35.19
C ASN A 65 -7.30 -11.25 -36.59
N GLU A 66 -7.82 -11.98 -37.56
CA GLU A 66 -7.32 -11.95 -38.94
C GLU A 66 -7.40 -10.56 -39.59
N ALA A 67 -8.45 -9.78 -39.31
CA ALA A 67 -8.58 -8.41 -39.80
C ALA A 67 -7.43 -7.50 -39.31
N TYR A 68 -6.90 -7.75 -38.11
CA TYR A 68 -5.76 -7.00 -37.58
C TYR A 68 -4.45 -7.36 -38.30
N LEU A 69 -4.26 -8.63 -38.66
CA LEU A 69 -3.11 -9.05 -39.45
C LEU A 69 -3.14 -8.40 -40.85
N GLN A 70 -4.31 -8.39 -41.50
CA GLN A 70 -4.43 -7.77 -42.83
C GLN A 70 -4.15 -6.27 -42.78
N ALA A 71 -4.74 -5.56 -41.81
CA ALA A 71 -4.49 -4.13 -41.62
C ALA A 71 -3.01 -3.83 -41.31
N TRP A 72 -2.34 -4.67 -40.51
CA TRP A 72 -0.91 -4.51 -40.24
C TRP A 72 -0.07 -4.73 -41.49
N LYS A 73 -0.36 -5.75 -42.31
CA LYS A 73 0.35 -6.05 -43.56
C LYS A 73 0.20 -4.91 -44.58
N SER A 74 -1.00 -4.35 -44.74
CA SER A 74 -1.22 -3.22 -45.66
C SER A 74 -0.41 -1.98 -45.31
N SER A 75 -0.07 -1.79 -44.02
CA SER A 75 0.72 -0.65 -43.54
C SER A 75 2.21 -0.97 -43.38
N ASN A 76 2.65 -2.21 -43.59
CA ASN A 76 4.02 -2.67 -43.36
C ASN A 76 4.48 -3.63 -44.46
N LEU A 77 4.37 -3.21 -45.73
CA LEU A 77 4.60 -4.04 -46.92
C LEU A 77 5.96 -4.75 -46.92
N ASP A 78 7.01 -4.07 -46.47
CA ASP A 78 8.40 -4.58 -46.53
C ASP A 78 8.86 -5.26 -45.23
N LYS A 79 7.97 -5.44 -44.23
CA LYS A 79 8.35 -6.00 -42.93
C LYS A 79 7.86 -7.42 -42.77
N ALA A 80 8.73 -8.27 -42.21
CA ALA A 80 8.34 -9.60 -41.75
C ALA A 80 7.24 -9.50 -40.67
N THR A 81 6.31 -10.45 -40.68
CA THR A 81 5.25 -10.51 -39.67
C THR A 81 5.88 -10.63 -38.28
N PRO A 82 5.46 -9.80 -37.31
CA PRO A 82 6.04 -9.81 -35.97
C PRO A 82 5.78 -11.16 -35.28
N PRO A 83 6.67 -11.63 -34.40
CA PRO A 83 6.44 -12.86 -33.65
C PRO A 83 5.23 -12.73 -32.72
N LYS A 84 4.53 -13.85 -32.46
CA LYS A 84 3.39 -13.88 -31.54
C LYS A 84 3.77 -13.45 -30.12
N LYS A 85 4.93 -13.90 -29.63
CA LYS A 85 5.44 -13.58 -28.30
C LYS A 85 6.63 -12.63 -28.41
N ALA A 86 6.66 -11.63 -27.54
CA ALA A 86 7.82 -10.77 -27.38
C ALA A 86 9.01 -11.57 -26.79
N ALA A 87 10.23 -11.20 -27.20
CA ALA A 87 11.43 -11.67 -26.52
C ALA A 87 11.43 -11.17 -25.07
N ALA A 88 11.91 -11.99 -24.13
CA ALA A 88 11.92 -11.61 -22.71
C ALA A 88 12.72 -10.31 -22.46
N SER A 89 13.77 -10.08 -23.26
CA SER A 89 14.62 -8.89 -23.17
C SER A 89 13.90 -7.57 -23.45
N ILE A 90 12.77 -7.60 -24.16
CA ILE A 90 11.94 -6.39 -24.36
C ILE A 90 11.41 -5.86 -23.01
N PHE A 91 11.27 -6.74 -22.01
CA PHE A 91 10.79 -6.39 -20.68
C PHE A 91 11.91 -6.04 -19.69
N ASP A 92 13.18 -6.11 -20.08
CA ASP A 92 14.31 -5.82 -19.18
C ASP A 92 14.27 -4.38 -18.66
N ALA A 93 13.81 -3.42 -19.47
CA ALA A 93 13.63 -2.04 -19.05
C ALA A 93 12.56 -1.89 -17.96
N ILE A 94 11.50 -2.69 -17.99
CA ILE A 94 10.47 -2.70 -16.95
C ILE A 94 11.05 -3.25 -15.65
N ALA A 95 11.76 -4.38 -15.72
CA ALA A 95 12.41 -4.96 -14.55
C ALA A 95 13.48 -4.04 -13.96
N PHE A 96 14.27 -3.38 -14.81
CA PHE A 96 15.24 -2.38 -14.42
C PHE A 96 14.55 -1.21 -13.71
N ASN A 97 13.54 -0.60 -14.32
CA ASN A 97 12.83 0.53 -13.72
C ASN A 97 12.18 0.14 -12.39
N HIS A 98 11.62 -1.07 -12.25
CA HIS A 98 10.98 -1.54 -11.01
C HIS A 98 11.98 -1.86 -9.89
N HIS A 99 13.26 -2.04 -10.19
CA HIS A 99 14.26 -2.33 -9.17
C HIS A 99 14.25 -1.24 -8.08
N PRO A 100 14.21 -1.58 -6.77
CA PRO A 100 14.08 -0.58 -5.71
C PRO A 100 15.15 0.52 -5.75
N GLY A 101 16.37 0.19 -6.18
CA GLY A 101 17.45 1.17 -6.38
C GLY A 101 17.18 2.22 -7.47
N ASN A 102 16.28 1.94 -8.41
CA ASN A 102 15.87 2.84 -9.49
C ASN A 102 14.56 3.58 -9.18
N GLN A 103 13.91 3.26 -8.04
CA GLN A 103 12.63 3.82 -7.60
C GLN A 103 12.81 4.85 -6.46
N ILE A 104 14.03 5.33 -6.20
CA ILE A 104 14.35 6.21 -5.07
C ILE A 104 13.45 7.44 -5.04
N LEU A 105 13.32 8.15 -6.17
CA LEU A 105 12.48 9.34 -6.24
C LEU A 105 11.00 9.02 -6.04
N HIS A 106 10.53 7.84 -6.48
CA HIS A 106 9.16 7.40 -6.23
C HIS A 106 8.91 7.19 -4.74
N TYR A 107 9.80 6.50 -4.03
CA TYR A 107 9.70 6.31 -2.58
C TYR A 107 9.79 7.64 -1.82
N GLN A 108 10.72 8.52 -2.19
CA GLN A 108 10.82 9.86 -1.60
C GLN A 108 9.54 10.67 -1.83
N ASN A 109 8.91 10.52 -3.01
CA ASN A 109 7.63 11.15 -3.31
C ASN A 109 6.50 10.66 -2.39
N LEU A 110 6.38 9.35 -2.21
CA LEU A 110 5.39 8.78 -1.29
C LEU A 110 5.64 9.23 0.16
N LEU A 111 6.90 9.26 0.60
CA LEU A 111 7.25 9.64 1.96
C LEU A 111 7.01 11.12 2.24
N TRP A 112 7.36 12.02 1.31
CA TRP A 112 7.08 13.44 1.50
C TRP A 112 5.56 13.68 1.54
N GLN A 113 4.79 13.06 0.64
CA GLN A 113 3.33 13.16 0.62
C GLN A 113 2.71 12.66 1.91
N SER A 114 3.21 11.55 2.43
CA SER A 114 2.77 10.96 3.70
C SER A 114 3.08 11.85 4.90
N LYS A 115 4.27 12.45 4.94
CA LYS A 115 4.64 13.39 6.00
C LYS A 115 3.75 14.62 5.95
N PHE A 116 3.51 15.14 4.76
CA PHE A 116 2.64 16.31 4.58
C PHE A 116 1.19 16.02 4.97
N ASP A 117 0.63 14.87 4.57
CA ASP A 117 -0.70 14.39 4.98
C ASP A 117 -0.83 14.31 6.51
N LEU A 118 0.12 13.67 7.20
CA LEU A 118 0.10 13.61 8.67
C LEU A 118 0.22 14.99 9.32
N MET A 119 1.03 15.86 8.73
CA MET A 119 1.30 17.21 9.24
C MET A 119 0.06 18.10 9.13
N VAL A 120 -0.61 18.14 7.96
CA VAL A 120 -1.83 18.94 7.77
C VAL A 120 -2.97 18.50 8.69
N HIS A 121 -3.07 17.20 8.98
CA HIS A 121 -4.07 16.65 9.90
C HIS A 121 -3.67 16.72 11.38
N SER A 122 -2.49 17.28 11.69
CA SER A 122 -2.03 17.49 13.07
C SER A 122 -2.18 18.94 13.54
N TYR A 123 -2.53 19.88 12.66
CA TYR A 123 -2.82 21.26 13.08
C TYR A 123 -4.06 21.30 13.98
N SER A 124 -3.99 22.15 15.00
CA SER A 124 -5.17 22.66 15.67
C SER A 124 -5.92 23.66 14.80
N GLU A 125 -7.19 23.90 15.14
CA GLU A 125 -8.03 24.87 14.44
C GLU A 125 -7.43 26.28 14.44
N GLU A 126 -6.78 26.69 15.54
CA GLU A 126 -6.12 28.01 15.62
C GLU A 126 -4.89 28.08 14.72
N GLU A 127 -4.07 27.03 14.67
CA GLU A 127 -2.89 27.03 13.80
C GLU A 127 -3.30 27.05 12.32
N LEU A 128 -4.39 26.38 11.93
CA LEU A 128 -4.91 26.39 10.55
C LEU A 128 -5.32 27.78 10.07
N LYS A 129 -5.83 28.65 10.95
CA LYS A 129 -6.27 30.01 10.57
C LYS A 129 -5.13 30.87 10.01
N THR A 130 -3.89 30.58 10.44
CA THR A 130 -2.70 31.33 10.05
C THR A 130 -1.71 30.51 9.20
N ALA A 131 -1.97 29.22 8.98
CA ALA A 131 -1.09 28.33 8.24
C ALA A 131 -1.05 28.67 6.75
N ASP A 132 0.15 28.62 6.16
CA ASP A 132 0.31 28.60 4.71
C ASP A 132 0.73 27.18 4.29
N LEU A 133 -0.29 26.36 4.01
CA LEU A 133 -0.08 24.96 3.64
C LEU A 133 0.78 24.81 2.37
N GLY A 134 0.84 25.82 1.50
CA GLY A 134 1.72 25.82 0.34
C GLY A 134 3.20 25.96 0.73
N VAL A 135 3.49 26.84 1.70
CA VAL A 135 4.84 26.97 2.29
C VAL A 135 5.23 25.69 3.03
N ASP A 136 4.36 25.16 3.87
CA ASP A 136 4.65 23.96 4.67
C ASP A 136 4.88 22.74 3.77
N CYS A 137 4.08 22.60 2.71
CA CYS A 137 4.26 21.58 1.70
C CYS A 137 5.62 21.67 0.98
N ARG A 138 6.02 22.87 0.52
CA ARG A 138 7.33 23.10 -0.13
C ARG A 138 8.50 22.77 0.79
N LYS A 139 8.38 23.17 2.06
CA LYS A 139 9.40 22.89 3.06
C LYS A 139 9.60 21.39 3.24
N ILE A 140 8.51 20.63 3.37
CA ILE A 140 8.60 19.17 3.49
C ILE A 140 9.14 18.52 2.21
N LEU A 141 8.69 18.98 1.03
CA LEU A 141 9.20 18.51 -0.25
C LEU A 141 10.71 18.69 -0.35
N SER A 142 11.22 19.90 -0.10
CA SER A 142 12.65 20.19 -0.19
C SER A 142 13.47 19.45 0.86
N GLU A 143 12.99 19.32 2.09
CA GLU A 143 13.63 18.53 3.15
C GLU A 143 13.79 17.04 2.77
N TRP A 144 12.82 16.44 2.07
CA TRP A 144 12.77 14.99 1.84
C TRP A 144 13.30 14.57 0.46
N THR A 145 13.11 15.42 -0.54
CA THR A 145 13.49 15.13 -1.94
C THR A 145 14.74 15.88 -2.38
N GLY A 146 15.12 16.96 -1.68
CA GLY A 146 16.15 17.89 -2.16
C GLY A 146 15.74 18.69 -3.39
N ILE A 147 14.46 18.65 -3.79
CA ILE A 147 13.93 19.41 -4.91
C ILE A 147 13.41 20.74 -4.40
N PHE A 148 13.90 21.83 -5.01
CA PHE A 148 13.54 23.20 -4.68
C PHE A 148 12.71 23.80 -5.82
N GLY A 149 11.70 24.59 -5.47
CA GLY A 149 10.78 25.21 -6.43
C GLY A 149 11.25 26.57 -6.94
N ALA A 150 10.57 27.10 -7.97
CA ALA A 150 10.83 28.44 -8.51
C ALA A 150 10.56 29.58 -7.51
N ALA A 151 9.77 29.34 -6.45
CA ALA A 151 9.57 30.27 -5.34
C ALA A 151 10.73 30.24 -4.31
N ASP A 152 11.57 29.19 -4.34
CA ASP A 152 12.78 29.06 -3.51
C ASP A 152 14.02 29.62 -4.25
N ALA A 153 14.03 29.53 -5.59
CA ALA A 153 14.86 30.40 -6.42
C ALA A 153 14.36 31.84 -6.25
N LYS A 154 15.24 32.83 -6.11
CA LYS A 154 14.89 34.27 -5.98
C LYS A 154 14.27 34.87 -7.27
N LEU A 155 13.39 34.14 -7.97
CA LEU A 155 12.74 34.49 -9.22
C LEU A 155 11.30 34.96 -8.95
N GLY A 156 11.15 36.17 -8.42
CA GLY A 156 9.88 36.92 -8.40
C GLY A 156 8.95 36.67 -7.20
N SER A 157 7.76 37.28 -7.24
CA SER A 157 6.78 37.44 -6.14
C SER A 157 6.04 36.17 -5.68
N GLY A 158 6.61 34.99 -5.98
CA GLY A 158 6.56 33.80 -5.12
C GLY A 158 5.21 33.36 -4.57
N LYS A 159 4.25 32.99 -5.43
CA LYS A 159 3.09 32.14 -5.05
C LYS A 159 2.75 31.13 -6.14
N ASN A 160 3.72 30.31 -6.55
CA ASN A 160 3.42 29.20 -7.43
C ASN A 160 3.06 27.98 -6.57
N ASN A 161 1.79 27.55 -6.57
CA ASN A 161 1.30 26.35 -5.88
C ASN A 161 0.85 25.27 -6.90
N THR A 162 1.19 25.38 -8.18
CA THR A 162 0.64 24.52 -9.25
C THR A 162 1.12 23.06 -9.21
N TYR A 163 2.14 22.76 -8.42
CA TYR A 163 2.64 21.40 -8.17
C TYR A 163 1.93 20.70 -7.00
N LEU A 164 1.01 21.38 -6.30
CA LEU A 164 0.27 20.81 -5.19
C LEU A 164 -0.92 19.99 -5.72
N ARG A 165 -0.70 18.70 -5.93
CA ARG A 165 -1.77 17.75 -6.24
C ARG A 165 -2.39 17.25 -4.93
N TRP A 166 -3.46 17.92 -4.49
CA TRP A 166 -4.19 17.59 -3.26
C TRP A 166 -5.00 16.29 -3.33
N THR A 167 -4.98 15.56 -4.44
CA THR A 167 -5.73 14.31 -4.60
C THR A 167 -5.34 13.27 -3.56
N ILE A 168 -4.12 13.34 -3.01
CA ILE A 168 -3.67 12.48 -1.90
C ILE A 168 -4.49 12.67 -0.62
N LEU A 169 -5.08 13.86 -0.43
CA LEU A 169 -5.96 14.17 0.71
C LEU A 169 -7.42 13.79 0.43
N ASN A 170 -7.71 13.05 -0.65
CA ASN A 170 -9.05 12.60 -0.95
C ASN A 170 -9.16 11.08 -0.76
N GLY A 171 -9.87 10.64 0.27
CA GLY A 171 -10.14 9.23 0.57
C GLY A 171 -9.07 8.51 1.38
N TYR A 172 -7.86 9.06 1.44
CA TYR A 172 -6.70 8.53 2.17
C TYR A 172 -6.14 9.48 3.23
N GLN A 173 -6.93 10.46 3.69
CA GLN A 173 -6.54 11.38 4.75
C GLN A 173 -5.95 10.63 5.96
N THR A 174 -4.83 11.10 6.51
CA THR A 174 -4.10 10.47 7.63
C THR A 174 -3.55 9.07 7.36
N SER A 175 -3.55 8.62 6.11
CA SER A 175 -3.22 7.24 5.74
C SER A 175 -2.42 7.11 4.44
N THR A 176 -1.91 8.21 3.87
CA THR A 176 -1.06 8.14 2.66
C THR A 176 0.20 7.27 2.88
N TYR A 177 0.70 7.20 4.12
CA TYR A 177 1.85 6.37 4.50
C TYR A 177 1.65 4.86 4.26
N CYS A 178 0.40 4.41 4.12
CA CYS A 178 0.07 3.00 3.94
C CYS A 178 0.65 2.45 2.63
N TYR A 179 0.76 3.26 1.56
CA TYR A 179 1.41 2.87 0.31
C TYR A 179 2.89 2.53 0.51
N ALA A 180 3.65 3.43 1.14
CA ALA A 180 5.07 3.21 1.40
C ALA A 180 5.30 1.99 2.30
N LEU A 181 4.44 1.81 3.31
CA LEU A 181 4.50 0.67 4.21
C LEU A 181 4.21 -0.65 3.47
N ALA A 182 3.18 -0.68 2.64
CA ALA A 182 2.82 -1.84 1.85
C ALA A 182 3.92 -2.19 0.84
N MET A 183 4.58 -1.22 0.21
CA MET A 183 5.73 -1.50 -0.66
C MET A 183 6.86 -2.24 0.08
N VAL A 184 7.18 -1.85 1.32
CA VAL A 184 8.19 -2.56 2.13
C VAL A 184 7.78 -4.01 2.37
N TYR A 185 6.54 -4.24 2.81
CA TYR A 185 6.07 -5.59 3.11
C TYR A 185 5.95 -6.48 1.89
N THR A 186 5.49 -5.94 0.77
CA THR A 186 5.28 -6.71 -0.46
C THR A 186 6.59 -7.14 -1.09
N VAL A 187 7.64 -6.30 -1.04
CA VAL A 187 9.00 -6.69 -1.44
C VAL A 187 9.52 -7.84 -0.57
N ASP A 188 9.34 -7.78 0.75
CA ASP A 188 9.72 -8.83 1.68
C ASP A 188 8.97 -10.15 1.40
N ILE A 189 7.65 -10.08 1.16
CA ILE A 189 6.81 -11.23 0.82
C ILE A 189 7.27 -11.85 -0.51
N PHE A 190 7.41 -11.02 -1.54
CA PHE A 190 7.69 -11.46 -2.90
C PHE A 190 9.06 -12.15 -2.97
N ASN A 191 10.10 -11.52 -2.41
CA ASN A 191 11.44 -12.08 -2.39
C ASN A 191 11.56 -13.34 -1.53
N LYS A 192 10.79 -13.44 -0.44
CA LYS A 192 10.86 -14.60 0.45
C LYS A 192 10.13 -15.82 -0.12
N PHE A 193 8.97 -15.63 -0.74
CA PHE A 193 8.07 -16.74 -1.08
C PHE A 193 7.94 -17.02 -2.57
N PHE A 194 8.28 -16.07 -3.44
CA PHE A 194 8.14 -16.19 -4.89
C PHE A 194 9.43 -15.98 -5.73
N PRO A 195 10.68 -16.07 -5.20
CA PRO A 195 11.87 -15.63 -5.94
C PRO A 195 12.17 -16.46 -7.20
N ARG A 196 11.83 -17.75 -7.20
CA ARG A 196 12.09 -18.67 -8.32
C ARG A 196 10.82 -19.10 -9.04
N ASP A 197 9.84 -19.56 -8.27
CA ASP A 197 8.54 -19.98 -8.76
C ASP A 197 7.48 -18.93 -8.41
N LEU A 198 7.24 -18.02 -9.35
CA LEU A 198 6.23 -16.96 -9.25
C LEU A 198 4.81 -17.51 -9.15
N LEU A 199 4.58 -18.76 -9.58
CA LEU A 199 3.26 -19.38 -9.61
C LEU A 199 3.13 -20.47 -8.55
N ASN A 200 3.92 -20.38 -7.47
CA ASN A 200 3.92 -21.35 -6.39
C ASN A 200 2.55 -21.42 -5.70
N ARG A 201 1.75 -22.41 -6.11
CA ARG A 201 0.38 -22.61 -5.62
C ARG A 201 0.32 -22.83 -4.11
N LYS A 202 1.32 -23.50 -3.52
CA LYS A 202 1.37 -23.75 -2.08
C LYS A 202 1.51 -22.45 -1.30
N GLN A 203 2.41 -21.55 -1.74
CA GLN A 203 2.58 -20.24 -1.09
C GLN A 203 1.38 -19.32 -1.34
N GLY A 204 0.82 -19.31 -2.55
CA GLY A 204 -0.40 -18.56 -2.85
C GLY A 204 -1.59 -18.99 -1.98
N LEU A 205 -1.82 -20.29 -1.83
CA LEU A 205 -2.86 -20.82 -0.94
C LEU A 205 -2.60 -20.51 0.53
N ARG A 206 -1.34 -20.54 0.97
CA ARG A 206 -0.96 -20.18 2.33
C ARG A 206 -1.24 -18.69 2.60
N PHE A 207 -0.86 -17.81 1.67
CA PHE A 207 -1.14 -16.38 1.78
C PHE A 207 -2.65 -16.11 1.80
N ARG A 208 -3.40 -16.73 0.89
CA ARG A 208 -4.87 -16.66 0.87
C ARG A 208 -5.48 -17.05 2.22
N LYS A 209 -5.16 -18.24 2.73
CA LYS A 209 -5.78 -18.79 3.95
C LYS A 209 -5.39 -18.04 5.22
N ILE A 210 -4.11 -17.67 5.34
CA ILE A 210 -3.60 -17.03 6.56
C ILE A 210 -3.93 -15.54 6.58
N VAL A 211 -3.80 -14.87 5.43
CA VAL A 211 -3.80 -13.41 5.36
C VAL A 211 -5.10 -12.88 4.76
N LEU A 212 -5.45 -13.27 3.53
CA LEU A 212 -6.59 -12.65 2.83
C LEU A 212 -7.96 -13.08 3.39
N GLU A 213 -8.10 -14.34 3.80
CA GLU A 213 -9.33 -14.86 4.41
C GLU A 213 -9.47 -14.48 5.90
N HIS A 214 -8.42 -13.91 6.50
CA HIS A 214 -8.44 -13.47 7.89
C HIS A 214 -9.55 -12.45 8.11
N ARG A 215 -10.14 -12.40 9.31
CA ARG A 215 -11.17 -11.42 9.67
C ARG A 215 -10.95 -10.90 11.09
N ASP A 216 -10.99 -9.59 11.24
CA ASP A 216 -10.82 -8.91 12.53
C ASP A 216 -12.15 -8.89 13.28
N TYR A 217 -12.53 -10.03 13.87
CA TYR A 217 -13.88 -10.23 14.42
C TYR A 217 -14.26 -9.22 15.50
N PHE A 218 -13.28 -8.71 16.27
CA PHE A 218 -13.48 -7.74 17.35
C PHE A 218 -13.88 -6.33 16.89
N LYS A 219 -13.69 -5.99 15.60
CA LYS A 219 -14.06 -4.66 15.06
C LYS A 219 -15.43 -4.65 14.35
N SER A 220 -16.06 -5.81 14.16
CA SER A 220 -17.40 -5.88 13.58
C SER A 220 -18.45 -5.27 14.52
N ASN A 221 -19.39 -4.49 13.97
CA ASN A 221 -20.45 -3.84 14.76
C ASN A 221 -21.35 -4.86 15.51
N ILE A 222 -21.44 -6.09 15.01
CA ILE A 222 -22.19 -7.21 15.62
C ILE A 222 -21.56 -7.61 16.97
N ALA A 223 -20.22 -7.63 17.06
CA ALA A 223 -19.54 -7.93 18.31
C ALA A 223 -19.74 -6.81 19.36
N ARG A 224 -19.73 -5.54 18.99
CA ARG A 224 -19.81 -4.45 19.99
C ARG A 224 -21.09 -4.47 20.83
N ASP A 225 -22.23 -4.81 20.24
CA ASP A 225 -23.53 -4.77 20.94
C ASP A 225 -23.84 -6.05 21.72
N GLU A 226 -23.38 -7.21 21.26
CA GLU A 226 -23.47 -8.46 22.05
C GLU A 226 -22.48 -8.48 23.23
N PHE A 227 -21.29 -7.90 23.06
CA PHE A 227 -20.23 -7.92 24.07
C PHE A 227 -20.56 -7.09 25.32
N LYS A 228 -21.42 -6.07 25.21
CA LYS A 228 -21.86 -5.27 26.36
C LYS A 228 -22.79 -6.02 27.32
N LYS A 229 -23.43 -7.11 26.87
CA LYS A 229 -24.56 -7.72 27.59
C LYS A 229 -24.20 -8.95 28.42
N ASN A 230 -23.11 -9.67 28.14
CA ASN A 230 -22.77 -10.89 28.92
C ASN A 230 -21.26 -11.23 28.94
N PRO A 231 -20.57 -11.09 30.09
CA PRO A 231 -19.13 -11.34 30.22
C PRO A 231 -18.72 -12.83 30.06
N ILE A 232 -19.61 -13.78 30.34
CA ILE A 232 -19.33 -15.22 30.20
C ILE A 232 -19.38 -15.63 28.72
N ARG A 233 -20.37 -15.13 27.96
CA ARG A 233 -20.41 -15.32 26.49
C ARG A 233 -19.22 -14.68 25.81
N ARG A 234 -18.77 -13.51 26.28
CA ARG A 234 -17.54 -12.85 25.81
C ARG A 234 -16.31 -13.74 25.97
N PHE A 235 -16.15 -14.37 27.15
CA PHE A 235 -15.03 -15.26 27.41
C PHE A 235 -15.11 -16.54 26.55
N LYS A 236 -16.30 -17.15 26.44
CA LYS A 236 -16.51 -18.33 25.61
C LYS A 236 -16.23 -18.07 24.12
N LEU A 237 -16.74 -16.96 23.58
CA LEU A 237 -16.51 -16.56 22.19
C LEU A 237 -15.04 -16.20 21.95
N PHE A 238 -14.37 -15.54 22.91
CA PHE A 238 -12.93 -15.30 22.83
C PHE A 238 -12.15 -16.61 22.72
N ILE A 239 -12.48 -17.60 23.55
CA ILE A 239 -11.84 -18.93 23.51
C ILE A 239 -12.14 -19.65 22.19
N GLU A 240 -13.38 -19.61 21.68
CA GLU A 240 -13.75 -20.18 20.38
C GLU A 240 -12.99 -19.52 19.22
N LEU A 241 -12.90 -18.19 19.21
CA LEU A 241 -12.15 -17.45 18.19
C LEU A 241 -10.64 -17.70 18.30
N TRP A 242 -10.11 -17.80 19.51
CA TRP A 242 -8.70 -18.13 19.76
C TRP A 242 -8.37 -19.54 19.27
N MET A 243 -9.21 -20.53 19.57
CA MET A 243 -9.08 -21.90 19.05
C MET A 243 -9.16 -21.96 17.51
N GLN A 244 -9.92 -21.05 16.89
CA GLN A 244 -10.03 -20.93 15.43
C GLN A 244 -8.95 -20.02 14.80
N GLY A 245 -8.08 -19.38 15.58
CA GLY A 245 -7.09 -18.41 15.09
C GLY A 245 -7.68 -17.08 14.59
N ARG A 246 -8.95 -16.79 14.90
CA ARG A 246 -9.72 -15.62 14.42
C ARG A 246 -9.77 -14.47 15.44
N SER A 247 -8.99 -14.55 16.51
CA SER A 247 -8.91 -13.51 17.55
C SER A 247 -7.86 -12.43 17.28
N GLU A 248 -7.04 -12.61 16.24
CA GLU A 248 -5.86 -11.79 15.96
C GLU A 248 -6.16 -10.66 14.97
N SER A 249 -5.29 -9.65 14.89
CA SER A 249 -5.42 -8.60 13.87
C SER A 249 -4.95 -9.07 12.50
N THR A 250 -5.41 -8.40 11.43
CA THR A 250 -4.96 -8.67 10.06
C THR A 250 -3.43 -8.48 9.91
N MET A 251 -2.82 -7.60 10.72
CA MET A 251 -1.35 -7.44 10.78
C MET A 251 -0.65 -8.60 11.49
N ASP A 252 -1.22 -9.16 12.57
CA ASP A 252 -0.66 -10.34 13.23
C ASP A 252 -0.72 -11.57 12.31
N ALA A 253 -1.79 -11.70 11.53
CA ALA A 253 -1.91 -12.73 10.52
C ALA A 253 -0.80 -12.61 9.46
N LEU A 254 -0.45 -11.39 9.06
CA LEU A 254 0.68 -11.15 8.18
C LEU A 254 2.02 -11.50 8.85
N GLU A 255 2.25 -11.13 10.12
CA GLU A 255 3.44 -11.52 10.89
C GLU A 255 3.61 -13.04 10.96
N LYS A 256 2.52 -13.78 11.18
CA LYS A 256 2.50 -15.24 11.16
C LYS A 256 2.83 -15.82 9.79
N PHE A 257 2.25 -15.26 8.73
CA PHE A 257 2.60 -15.66 7.37
C PHE A 257 4.10 -15.45 7.10
N MET A 258 4.63 -14.30 7.51
CA MET A 258 6.03 -13.93 7.37
C MET A 258 6.97 -14.71 8.30
N ALA A 259 6.45 -15.34 9.37
CA ALA A 259 7.24 -15.92 10.46
C ALA A 259 8.28 -14.94 11.03
N LYS A 260 7.91 -13.65 11.11
CA LYS A 260 8.75 -12.53 11.53
C LYS A 260 7.83 -11.43 12.05
N LYS A 261 8.20 -10.81 13.18
CA LYS A 261 7.53 -9.57 13.63
C LYS A 261 7.83 -8.45 12.64
N LEU A 262 6.79 -7.75 12.20
CA LEU A 262 6.89 -6.61 11.30
C LEU A 262 7.34 -5.36 12.06
N SER A 263 7.11 -5.32 13.37
CA SER A 263 7.71 -4.30 14.22
C SER A 263 9.22 -4.51 14.35
N ASP A 264 10.02 -3.63 13.75
CA ASP A 264 11.44 -3.57 14.06
C ASP A 264 11.62 -3.09 15.50
N LYS A 265 12.43 -3.81 16.30
CA LYS A 265 12.82 -3.37 17.65
C LYS A 265 13.47 -1.98 17.60
N ALA A 266 14.19 -1.66 16.52
CA ALA A 266 14.78 -0.33 16.31
C ALA A 266 13.72 0.74 16.02
N PHE A 267 12.69 0.43 15.23
CA PHE A 267 11.55 1.33 14.97
C PHE A 267 10.70 1.56 16.23
N ILE A 268 10.38 0.52 17.00
CA ILE A 268 9.71 0.68 18.30
C ILE A 268 10.57 1.50 19.27
N LYS A 269 11.89 1.28 19.28
CA LYS A 269 12.83 2.04 20.11
C LYS A 269 12.89 3.52 19.68
N SER A 270 12.86 3.82 18.38
CA SER A 270 12.87 5.20 17.86
C SER A 270 11.54 5.93 18.12
N LEU A 271 10.40 5.26 17.94
CA LEU A 271 9.07 5.76 18.33
C LEU A 271 8.99 6.07 19.82
N ASN A 272 9.48 5.16 20.67
CA ASN A 272 9.51 5.40 22.11
C ASN A 272 10.47 6.54 22.48
N ALA A 273 11.58 6.70 21.75
CA ALA A 273 12.52 7.80 21.95
C ALA A 273 11.94 9.15 21.49
N SER A 274 11.15 9.20 20.40
CA SER A 274 10.50 10.42 19.92
C SER A 274 9.31 10.82 20.80
N MET A 275 8.51 9.86 21.27
CA MET A 275 7.42 10.12 22.24
C MET A 275 7.94 10.63 23.59
N ARG A 276 9.18 10.29 23.99
CA ARG A 276 9.83 10.85 25.18
C ARG A 276 10.27 12.31 25.01
N LYS A 277 10.43 12.79 23.77
CA LYS A 277 10.81 14.17 23.43
C LYS A 277 9.60 15.10 23.20
N ALA A 278 8.39 14.56 23.05
CA ALA A 278 7.18 15.37 23.03
C ALA A 278 6.96 16.02 24.41
N PRO A 279 6.63 17.32 24.49
CA PRO A 279 6.42 17.99 25.78
C PRO A 279 5.31 17.26 26.54
N LYS A 280 5.62 16.84 27.77
CA LYS A 280 4.67 16.17 28.67
C LYS A 280 3.57 17.13 29.10
N SER A 281 2.61 17.42 28.24
CA SER A 281 1.36 18.06 28.65
C SER A 281 0.20 17.08 28.47
N ARG A 282 -0.49 16.81 29.60
CA ARG A 282 -1.78 16.11 29.74
C ARG A 282 -1.87 14.63 29.32
N ASN A 283 -1.22 13.74 30.08
CA ASN A 283 -1.70 12.35 30.19
C ASN A 283 -1.69 11.76 31.61
N LYS A 284 -1.41 12.58 32.64
CA LYS A 284 -1.47 12.13 34.04
C LYS A 284 -2.89 11.73 34.47
N GLY A 285 -3.93 12.42 33.98
CA GLY A 285 -5.31 12.18 34.42
C GLY A 285 -5.95 10.89 33.90
N PHE A 286 -5.43 10.27 32.84
CA PHE A 286 -6.03 9.02 32.31
C PHE A 286 -5.69 7.83 33.22
N TRP A 287 -4.40 7.67 33.57
CA TRP A 287 -3.95 6.54 34.39
C TRP A 287 -4.36 6.64 35.86
N THR A 288 -4.48 7.85 36.42
CA THR A 288 -5.04 8.05 37.77
C THR A 288 -6.51 7.60 37.83
N ARG A 289 -7.32 7.95 36.81
CA ARG A 289 -8.73 7.52 36.73
C ARG A 289 -8.91 6.02 36.50
N VAL A 290 -7.91 5.35 35.92
CA VAL A 290 -7.89 3.89 35.77
C VAL A 290 -7.56 3.20 37.09
N ARG A 291 -6.62 3.74 37.88
CA ARG A 291 -6.31 3.21 39.23
C ARG A 291 -7.50 3.33 40.18
N ASP A 292 -8.11 4.51 40.24
CA ASP A 292 -9.25 4.77 41.14
C ASP A 292 -10.47 3.89 40.84
N ARG A 293 -10.68 3.51 39.57
CA ARG A 293 -11.77 2.59 39.16
C ARG A 293 -11.49 1.11 39.38
N LEU A 294 -10.22 0.73 39.55
CA LEU A 294 -9.82 -0.67 39.78
C LEU A 294 -9.54 -0.97 41.26
N GLY A 295 -9.67 0.01 42.15
CA GLY A 295 -9.44 -0.17 43.58
C GLY A 295 -7.99 -0.48 43.93
N MET A 296 -7.02 0.03 43.16
CA MET A 296 -5.57 -0.15 43.36
C MET A 296 -4.82 1.17 43.58
#